data_AF-A0A496XE17-F1
#
_entry.id   AF-A0A496XE17-F1
#
_cell.length_a   1.000
_cell.length_b   1.000
_cell.length_c   1.000
_cell.angle_alpha   90.00
_cell.angle_beta   90.00
_cell.angle_gamma   90.00
#
_symmetry.space_group_name_H-M   'P 1'
#
loop_
_entity.id
_entity.type
_entity.pdbx_description
1 polymer ?
#
loop_
_entity_poly.entity_id
_entity_poly.type
_entity_poly.pdbx_seq_one_letter_code
_entity_poly.pdbx_strand_id
1 'polypeptide(L)' 'MSKEVKQRGEPNPCVFIHVNHKQILGAIVGKYALEKHSSNTDKFDVKFIEVKDQAFLHDKEGQFYLRDG' A
#
# COMPACT_ATOMS: atom_id res chain seq x y z
N MET A 1 20.03 -2.84 30.38
CA MET A 1 18.61 -2.45 30.21
C MET A 1 18.10 -3.08 28.92
N SER A 2 17.62 -4.31 29.01
CA SER A 2 17.22 -5.11 27.85
C SER A 2 15.83 -4.68 27.40
N LYS A 3 15.70 -4.10 26.21
CA LYS A 3 14.41 -3.83 25.59
C LYS A 3 13.79 -5.16 25.21
N GLU A 4 12.63 -5.49 25.78
CA GLU A 4 11.82 -6.63 25.36
C GLU A 4 11.47 -6.49 23.89
N VAL A 5 12.02 -7.37 23.06
CA VAL A 5 11.57 -7.54 21.68
C VAL A 5 10.28 -8.35 21.75
N LYS A 6 9.13 -7.66 21.67
CA LYS A 6 7.83 -8.32 21.50
C LYS A 6 7.94 -9.31 20.34
N GLN A 7 7.72 -10.59 20.62
CA GLN A 7 7.56 -11.63 19.61
C GLN A 7 6.51 -11.14 18.60
N ARG A 8 6.90 -11.04 17.32
CA ARG A 8 5.95 -10.78 16.24
C ARG A 8 5.08 -12.03 16.12
N GLY A 9 3.82 -11.94 16.56
CA GLY A 9 2.81 -12.91 16.18
C GLY A 9 2.70 -13.01 14.66
N GLU A 10 2.04 -14.05 14.16
CA GLU A 10 1.82 -14.21 12.72
C GLU A 10 1.20 -12.92 12.16
N PRO A 11 1.74 -12.37 11.06
CA PRO A 11 1.23 -11.14 10.49
C PRO A 11 -0.20 -11.39 9.96
N ASN A 12 -1.11 -10.48 10.28
CA ASN A 12 -2.42 -10.48 9.65
C ASN A 12 -2.25 -10.40 8.11
N PRO A 13 -3.14 -11.06 7.34
CA PRO A 13 -3.26 -10.81 5.91
C PRO A 13 -3.33 -9.30 5.63
N CYS A 14 -2.64 -8.83 4.58
CA CYS A 14 -2.56 -7.41 4.27
C CYS A 14 -2.97 -7.15 2.83
N VAL A 15 -3.94 -6.25 2.64
CA VAL A 15 -4.32 -5.72 1.33
C VAL A 15 -3.39 -4.56 1.01
N PHE A 16 -2.67 -4.67 -0.11
CA PHE A 16 -1.83 -3.59 -0.62
C PHE A 16 -2.52 -2.89 -1.79
N ILE A 17 -2.73 -1.59 -1.65
CA ILE A 17 -3.24 -0.75 -2.74
C ILE A 17 -2.06 0.03 -3.32
N HIS A 18 -1.67 -0.31 -4.54
CA HIS A 18 -0.63 0.40 -5.29
C HIS A 18 -1.22 1.66 -5.91
N VAL A 19 -0.59 2.81 -5.68
CA VAL A 19 -1.19 4.09 -6.04
C VAL A 19 -0.16 5.14 -6.43
N ASN A 20 -0.50 5.97 -7.41
CA ASN A 20 0.25 7.17 -7.75
C ASN A 20 -0.53 8.43 -7.31
N HIS A 21 0.11 9.61 -7.44
CA HIS A 21 -0.50 10.88 -7.03
C HIS A 21 -1.84 11.20 -7.75
N LYS A 22 -2.07 10.67 -8.95
CA LYS A 22 -3.31 10.88 -9.72
C LYS A 22 -4.47 10.01 -9.22
N GLN A 23 -4.16 8.88 -8.57
CA GLN A 23 -5.13 7.87 -8.16
C GLN A 23 -5.35 7.82 -6.64
N ILE A 24 -4.68 8.69 -5.87
CA ILE A 24 -4.67 8.66 -4.40
C ILE A 24 -6.05 8.78 -3.77
N LEU A 25 -6.93 9.59 -4.35
CA LEU A 25 -8.30 9.75 -3.87
C LEU A 25 -9.07 8.43 -3.91
N GLY A 26 -8.96 7.69 -5.02
CA GLY A 26 -9.61 6.38 -5.18
C GLY A 26 -9.07 5.35 -4.18
N ALA A 27 -7.76 5.38 -3.91
CA ALA A 27 -7.14 4.48 -2.94
C ALA A 27 -7.62 4.75 -1.50
N ILE A 28 -7.79 6.02 -1.12
CA ILE A 28 -8.33 6.41 0.19
C ILE A 28 -9.78 5.92 0.33
N VAL A 29 -10.61 6.15 -0.69
CA VAL A 29 -12.01 5.69 -0.69
C VAL A 29 -12.08 4.16 -0.63
N GLY A 30 -11.22 3.45 -1.38
CA GLY A 30 -11.14 2.00 -1.36
C GLY A 30 -10.75 1.45 0.02
N LYS A 31 -9.74 2.06 0.67
CA LYS A 31 -9.37 1.72 2.05
C LYS A 31 -10.55 1.93 3.00
N TYR A 32 -11.20 3.08 2.95
CA TYR A 32 -12.35 3.37 3.81
C TYR A 32 -13.49 2.36 3.59
N ALA A 33 -13.78 1.98 2.35
CA ALA A 33 -14.81 0.99 2.06
C ALA A 33 -14.49 -0.39 2.64
N LEU A 34 -13.23 -0.84 2.53
CA LEU A 34 -12.77 -2.09 3.13
C LEU A 34 -12.90 -2.08 4.65
N GLU A 35 -12.48 -0.99 5.29
CA GLU A 35 -12.52 -0.85 6.74
C GLU A 35 -13.96 -0.71 7.28
N LYS A 36 -14.83 0.00 6.54
CA LYS A 36 -16.19 0.34 6.96
C LYS A 36 -17.20 -0.78 6.70
N HIS A 37 -17.06 -1.51 5.60
CA HIS A 37 -18.07 -2.45 5.13
C HIS A 37 -17.70 -3.93 5.32
N SER A 38 -16.47 -4.24 5.74
CA SER A 38 -16.09 -5.60 6.07
C SER A 38 -16.60 -6.01 7.46
N SER A 39 -17.11 -7.23 7.59
CA SER A 39 -17.42 -7.85 8.88
C SER A 39 -16.19 -8.36 9.62
N ASN A 40 -15.02 -8.33 8.99
CA ASN A 40 -13.76 -8.89 9.47
C ASN A 40 -12.62 -7.85 9.48
N THR A 41 -12.93 -6.57 9.70
CA THR A 41 -11.93 -5.47 9.64
C THR A 41 -10.75 -5.66 10.59
N ASP A 42 -10.91 -6.41 11.67
CA ASP A 42 -9.86 -6.77 12.63
C ASP A 42 -8.91 -7.88 12.15
N LYS A 43 -9.25 -8.57 11.06
CA LYS A 43 -8.50 -9.73 10.54
C LYS A 43 -7.52 -9.40 9.43
N PHE A 44 -7.49 -8.17 8.94
CA PHE A 44 -6.57 -7.77 7.88
C PHE A 44 -6.15 -6.31 8.00
N ASP A 45 -4.95 -6.02 7.50
CA ASP A 45 -4.45 -4.66 7.36
C ASP A 45 -4.70 -4.13 5.94
N VAL A 46 -4.81 -2.80 5.79
CA VAL A 46 -4.79 -2.12 4.49
C VAL A 46 -3.65 -1.11 4.45
N LYS A 47 -2.72 -1.29 3.49
CA LYS A 47 -1.55 -0.43 3.33
C LYS A 47 -1.43 0.11 1.91
N PHE A 48 -0.91 1.32 1.79
CA PHE A 48 -0.59 1.91 0.49
C PHE A 48 0.86 1.61 0.12
N ILE A 49 1.05 1.31 -1.16
CA ILE A 49 2.37 1.35 -1.80
C ILE A 49 2.32 2.53 -2.76
N GLU A 50 2.80 3.68 -2.30
CA GLU A 50 2.80 4.90 -3.10
C GLU A 50 4.02 4.93 -4.01
N VAL A 51 3.80 5.26 -5.30
CA VAL A 51 4.88 5.43 -6.27
C VAL A 51 5.93 6.43 -5.77
N LYS A 52 5.50 7.48 -5.03
CA LYS A 52 6.41 8.51 -4.52
C LYS A 52 7.49 7.97 -3.58
N ASP A 53 7.24 6.83 -2.92
CA ASP A 53 8.16 6.21 -1.96
C ASP A 53 9.06 5.15 -2.61
N GLN A 54 8.89 4.89 -3.91
CA GLN A 54 9.61 3.86 -4.65
C GLN A 54 10.62 4.51 -5.61
N ALA A 55 11.85 4.71 -5.14
CA ALA A 55 12.92 5.34 -5.92
C ALA A 55 13.12 4.68 -7.31
N PHE A 56 13.04 3.35 -7.37
CA PHE A 56 13.19 2.62 -8.63
C PHE A 56 12.09 2.88 -9.67
N LEU A 57 10.92 3.37 -9.25
CA LEU A 57 9.84 3.80 -10.16
C LEU A 57 10.06 5.25 -10.61
N HIS A 58 10.53 6.13 -9.73
CA HIS A 58 10.92 7.49 -10.11
C HIS A 58 12.04 7.50 -11.16
N ASP A 59 13.01 6.59 -11.04
CA ASP A 59 14.09 6.45 -12.01
C ASP A 59 13.61 6.10 -13.44
N LYS A 60 12.34 5.70 -13.58
CA LYS A 60 11.69 5.39 -14.87
C LYS A 60 10.90 6.57 -15.46
N GLU A 61 10.64 7.62 -14.69
CA GLU A 61 9.94 8.80 -15.20
C GLU A 61 10.75 9.47 -16.31
N GLY A 62 10.07 9.87 -17.38
CA GLY A 62 10.69 10.47 -18.57
C GLY A 62 11.42 9.49 -19.50
N GLN A 63 11.52 8.19 -19.16
CA GLN A 63 12.01 7.18 -20.10
C GLN A 63 10.98 6.92 -21.20
N PHE A 64 11.46 6.59 -22.40
CA PHE A 64 10.58 6.17 -23.49
C PHE A 64 9.81 4.92 -23.08
N TYR A 65 8.49 5.04 -23.09
CA TYR A 65 7.60 3.92 -22.89
C TYR A 65 7.55 3.10 -24.18
N LEU A 66 8.35 2.03 -24.25
CA LEU A 66 8.55 1.20 -25.44
C LEU A 66 7.28 0.44 -25.92
N ARG A 67 6.13 0.66 -25.27
CA ARG A 67 4.88 -0.04 -25.56
C ARG A 67 3.93 0.75 -26.45
N ASP A 68 4.30 1.96 -26.86
CA ASP A 68 3.42 2.85 -27.62
C ASP A 68 4.03 3.44 -28.90
N GLY A 69 5.06 2.79 -29.47
CA GLY A 69 5.60 3.08 -30.81
C GLY A 69 6.32 4.43 -30.92
#